data_AF-A0A8T2VHA3-F1
#
_entry.id   AF-A0A8T2VHA3-F1
#
_cell.length_a   1.000
_cell.length_b   1.000
_cell.length_c   1.000
_cell.angle_alpha   90.00
_cell.angle_beta   90.00
_cell.angle_gamma   90.00
#
_symmetry.space_group_name_H-M   'P 1'
#
loop_
_entity.id
_entity.type
_entity.pdbx_description
1 polymer ?
#
loop_
_entity_poly.entity_id
_entity_poly.type
_entity_poly.pdbx_seq_one_letter_code
_entity_poly.pdbx_strand_id
1 'polypeptide(L)'
;MADRSGCNNFICSRCRESERDPVGGCDAGRPASQDCSEKNNVFSPAISSSSSQWSSPPTAYRPLRAPAVHPSMLSSGVHATLIPVPQPLPVPVFLPPYCFQIPKKRITSSPDIEKFHSSEAGKLFLGFVAALSHSIKGQKISDYCSESLVVRTLVQVLDSMSAWVDEIPPLQQPARYGNPAFRDWQARLQEQGPSLVLKLLPKDMEPGIMEIFPYFGDSFGNATRIDYGTGHEANFCAFLFCLARLGLIKEDDYQAVVSRAFVRYLELMRKLQTTYWLEPAGSHGVWGLDDYHFLPFIFGSAQLIDHKYMKPKSIHNEDILENFSKEYLYLGCVSFVKKVKKGHLAEHSPMIDDISGVPSWSKVNGGMLKMYKAEVLEKVPIMQHFLFGSLLRWE
;
A
#
# COMPACT_ATOMS: atom_id res chain seq x y z
N MET A 1 55.79 -36.24 2.76
CA MET A 1 56.59 -35.09 3.25
C MET A 1 55.62 -33.92 3.32
N ALA A 2 55.48 -33.12 4.36
CA ALA A 2 55.90 -33.08 5.77
C ALA A 2 55.26 -31.73 6.24
N ASP A 3 54.37 -31.73 7.25
CA ASP A 3 54.67 -31.35 8.65
C ASP A 3 55.05 -29.84 8.84
N ARG A 4 54.57 -29.08 9.85
CA ARG A 4 53.68 -29.40 10.99
C ARG A 4 53.11 -28.12 11.66
N SER A 5 51.98 -28.26 12.38
CA SER A 5 51.53 -27.53 13.61
C SER A 5 51.47 -25.99 13.69
N GLY A 6 50.42 -25.48 14.36
CA GLY A 6 50.36 -24.08 14.80
C GLY A 6 49.10 -23.66 15.58
N CYS A 7 48.75 -24.35 16.68
CA CYS A 7 47.64 -23.92 17.56
C CYS A 7 48.09 -22.85 18.56
N ASN A 8 47.21 -21.92 18.95
CA ASN A 8 47.17 -21.43 20.32
C ASN A 8 45.81 -20.82 20.71
N ASN A 9 45.34 -21.12 21.91
CA ASN A 9 44.19 -20.48 22.54
C ASN A 9 44.65 -19.26 23.36
N PHE A 10 43.74 -18.30 23.59
CA PHE A 10 43.86 -17.39 24.73
C PHE A 10 42.53 -17.32 25.49
N ILE A 11 42.52 -17.89 26.69
CA ILE A 11 41.50 -17.69 27.71
C ILE A 11 42.04 -16.63 28.68
N CYS A 12 41.22 -15.65 29.04
CA CYS A 12 41.54 -14.74 30.13
C CYS A 12 40.57 -14.99 31.31
N SER A 13 41.11 -15.29 32.48
CA SER A 13 40.32 -15.62 33.67
C SER A 13 41.00 -15.18 34.96
N ARG A 14 40.35 -14.28 35.70
CA ARG A 14 40.51 -14.03 37.15
C ARG A 14 39.08 -13.81 37.69
N CYS A 15 38.59 -14.65 38.60
CA CYS A 15 38.79 -14.60 40.06
C CYS A 15 38.06 -13.40 40.70
N ARG A 16 37.27 -13.55 41.78
CA ARG A 16 37.07 -14.72 42.68
C ARG A 16 35.86 -14.51 43.61
N GLU A 17 35.27 -15.61 44.12
CA GLU A 17 34.61 -15.77 45.45
C GLU A 17 33.41 -14.86 45.84
N SER A 18 32.40 -15.27 46.64
CA SER A 18 32.00 -16.61 47.15
C SER A 18 30.61 -16.59 47.83
N GLU A 19 29.78 -17.61 47.54
CA GLU A 19 28.90 -18.37 48.48
C GLU A 19 28.08 -17.67 49.60
N ARG A 20 26.73 -17.74 49.51
CA ARG A 20 25.93 -18.68 50.34
C ARG A 20 24.41 -18.74 50.04
N ASP A 21 23.83 -19.87 50.41
CA ASP A 21 22.44 -20.39 50.31
C ASP A 21 22.23 -21.34 51.54
N PRO A 22 21.06 -21.97 51.85
CA PRO A 22 19.65 -21.77 51.45
C PRO A 22 18.66 -21.88 52.69
N VAL A 23 17.45 -22.48 52.49
CA VAL A 23 16.37 -22.91 53.47
C VAL A 23 15.33 -21.82 53.84
N GLY A 24 13.99 -22.02 53.91
CA GLY A 24 13.06 -23.16 53.67
C GLY A 24 12.13 -23.46 54.89
N GLY A 25 10.83 -23.81 54.80
CA GLY A 25 9.82 -23.93 53.71
C GLY A 25 8.46 -24.52 54.21
N CYS A 26 7.39 -24.49 53.38
CA CYS A 26 6.00 -25.03 53.60
C CYS A 26 5.15 -24.33 54.71
N ASP A 27 3.82 -24.45 54.87
CA ASP A 27 2.72 -25.19 54.17
C ASP A 27 1.30 -24.55 54.41
N ALA A 28 0.28 -25.01 53.66
CA ALA A 28 -1.18 -25.15 53.95
C ALA A 28 -2.09 -23.96 54.41
N GLY A 29 -3.36 -23.94 53.92
CA GLY A 29 -4.48 -23.22 54.59
C GLY A 29 -5.66 -22.67 53.72
N ARG A 30 -6.80 -23.39 53.70
CA ARG A 30 -8.18 -22.94 53.36
C ARG A 30 -9.13 -23.41 54.51
N PRO A 31 -10.47 -23.13 54.62
CA PRO A 31 -11.44 -22.58 53.65
C PRO A 31 -12.55 -21.61 54.22
N ALA A 32 -13.55 -21.25 53.38
CA ALA A 32 -15.01 -21.08 53.68
C ALA A 32 -15.52 -19.98 54.66
N SER A 33 -16.81 -19.57 54.73
CA SER A 33 -17.94 -19.45 53.76
C SER A 33 -19.22 -18.85 54.44
N GLN A 34 -20.08 -18.11 53.70
CA GLN A 34 -21.56 -17.96 53.92
C GLN A 34 -22.06 -17.29 55.25
N ASP A 35 -23.31 -16.80 55.45
CA ASP A 35 -24.52 -16.50 54.62
C ASP A 35 -25.44 -15.46 55.34
N CYS A 36 -26.62 -15.13 54.74
CA CYS A 36 -27.85 -14.54 55.36
C CYS A 36 -27.82 -13.07 55.88
N SER A 37 -28.93 -12.32 56.00
CA SER A 37 -30.32 -12.36 55.46
C SER A 37 -30.83 -10.88 55.35
N GLU A 38 -32.09 -10.39 55.29
CA GLU A 38 -33.45 -10.93 55.54
C GLU A 38 -34.51 -10.32 54.57
N LYS A 39 -35.68 -9.82 55.04
CA LYS A 39 -36.82 -9.39 54.20
C LYS A 39 -37.63 -8.19 54.72
N ASN A 40 -38.24 -7.48 53.77
CA ASN A 40 -39.44 -6.62 53.77
C ASN A 40 -40.15 -6.26 55.10
N ASN A 41 -40.59 -4.99 55.19
CA ASN A 41 -41.98 -4.69 55.55
C ASN A 41 -42.49 -3.38 54.91
N VAL A 42 -43.82 -3.17 54.88
CA VAL A 42 -44.50 -2.12 54.08
C VAL A 42 -45.35 -1.20 54.96
N PHE A 43 -45.33 0.12 54.71
CA PHE A 43 -46.49 1.02 54.91
C PHE A 43 -46.34 2.31 54.10
N SER A 44 -47.47 2.97 53.78
CA SER A 44 -47.54 4.31 53.15
C SER A 44 -48.57 5.16 53.92
N PRO A 45 -48.49 6.50 53.81
CA PRO A 45 -49.35 7.17 52.82
C PRO A 45 -48.65 8.33 52.07
N ALA A 46 -49.37 8.95 51.14
CA ALA A 46 -48.86 9.95 50.21
C ALA A 46 -48.95 11.41 50.72
N ILE A 47 -48.21 12.32 50.06
CA ILE A 47 -48.68 13.66 49.63
C ILE A 47 -47.76 14.15 48.50
N SER A 48 -48.29 14.99 47.61
CA SER A 48 -47.65 15.41 46.35
C SER A 48 -46.67 16.59 46.49
N SER A 49 -45.53 16.53 45.79
CA SER A 49 -44.77 17.73 45.38
C SER A 49 -43.98 17.50 44.08
N SER A 50 -43.75 18.61 43.38
CA SER A 50 -43.18 18.77 42.03
C SER A 50 -41.98 17.87 41.64
N SER A 51 -42.10 17.16 40.51
CA SER A 51 -41.01 16.39 39.88
C SER A 51 -40.16 17.26 38.94
N SER A 52 -39.05 17.81 39.41
CA SER A 52 -38.04 18.51 38.61
C SER A 52 -36.88 17.59 38.21
N GLN A 53 -37.16 16.59 37.37
CA GLN A 53 -36.14 15.66 36.88
C GLN A 53 -35.10 16.35 35.98
N TRP A 54 -33.88 16.50 36.51
CA TRP A 54 -32.71 16.82 35.70
C TRP A 54 -32.28 15.58 34.89
N SER A 55 -32.81 15.47 33.67
CA SER A 55 -32.42 14.42 32.72
C SER A 55 -31.06 14.73 32.10
N SER A 56 -30.03 13.95 32.45
CA SER A 56 -28.75 13.98 31.72
C SER A 56 -28.99 13.57 30.26
N PRO A 57 -28.56 14.36 29.27
CA PRO A 57 -28.74 14.00 27.86
C PRO A 57 -27.87 12.79 27.48
N PRO A 58 -28.35 11.88 26.62
CA PRO A 58 -27.56 10.75 26.17
C PRO A 58 -26.33 11.21 25.37
N THR A 59 -25.24 10.45 25.47
CA THR A 59 -23.96 10.70 24.78
C THR A 59 -24.10 10.53 23.26
N ALA A 60 -24.52 11.60 22.59
CA ALA A 60 -24.62 11.66 21.14
C ALA A 60 -23.25 11.46 20.48
N TYR A 61 -23.02 10.25 19.95
CA TYR A 61 -21.89 9.95 19.07
C TYR A 61 -21.89 10.93 17.89
N ARG A 62 -20.91 11.84 17.84
CA ARG A 62 -20.68 12.75 16.71
C ARG A 62 -19.71 12.09 15.74
N PRO A 63 -20.13 11.71 14.51
CA PRO A 63 -19.19 11.30 13.49
C PRO A 63 -18.30 12.49 13.12
N LEU A 64 -16.98 12.37 13.27
CA LEU A 64 -16.01 13.33 12.72
C LEU A 64 -15.85 13.13 11.21
N ARG A 65 -16.95 13.30 10.47
CA ARG A 65 -16.96 13.48 9.02
C ARG A 65 -17.35 14.92 8.71
N ALA A 66 -16.37 15.71 8.26
CA ALA A 66 -16.66 16.86 7.42
C ALA A 66 -17.43 16.39 6.17
N PRO A 67 -18.34 17.21 5.60
CA PRO A 67 -18.99 16.86 4.34
C PRO A 67 -17.91 16.69 3.26
N ALA A 68 -17.88 15.52 2.62
CA ALA A 68 -16.96 15.27 1.52
C ALA A 68 -17.33 16.18 0.33
N VAL A 69 -16.44 17.10 -0.02
CA VAL A 69 -16.62 17.96 -1.20
C VAL A 69 -16.60 17.08 -2.44
N HIS A 70 -17.62 17.22 -3.28
CA HIS A 70 -17.81 16.44 -4.49
C HIS A 70 -16.61 16.60 -5.45
N PRO A 71 -15.79 15.55 -5.70
CA PRO A 71 -14.52 15.68 -6.44
C PRO A 71 -14.74 15.66 -7.96
N SER A 72 -15.71 16.42 -8.47
CA SER A 72 -16.01 16.49 -9.90
C SER A 72 -15.07 17.44 -10.65
N MET A 73 -13.77 17.12 -10.62
CA MET A 73 -12.75 17.74 -11.47
C MET A 73 -13.10 17.65 -12.97
N LEU A 74 -13.93 16.67 -13.36
CA LEU A 74 -14.42 16.49 -14.73
C LEU A 74 -15.64 17.38 -15.08
N SER A 75 -16.41 17.89 -14.11
CA SER A 75 -17.49 18.87 -14.37
C SER A 75 -17.07 20.32 -14.13
N SER A 76 -16.03 20.55 -13.31
CA SER A 76 -15.38 21.85 -13.09
C SER A 76 -14.50 22.28 -14.29
N GLY A 77 -15.09 22.31 -15.48
CA GLY A 77 -14.46 22.28 -16.80
C GLY A 77 -13.61 23.50 -17.24
N VAL A 78 -13.13 24.32 -16.30
CA VAL A 78 -12.28 25.48 -16.56
C VAL A 78 -10.88 25.33 -15.93
N HIS A 79 -10.75 24.69 -14.76
CA HIS A 79 -9.45 24.53 -14.08
C HIS A 79 -8.71 23.25 -14.49
N ALA A 80 -9.41 22.10 -14.58
CA ALA A 80 -8.78 20.82 -14.91
C ALA A 80 -8.14 20.79 -16.32
N THR A 81 -8.61 21.66 -17.23
CA THR A 81 -8.05 21.90 -18.56
C THR A 81 -6.70 22.62 -18.54
N LEU A 82 -6.46 23.52 -17.58
CA LEU A 82 -5.27 24.38 -17.53
C LEU A 82 -4.05 23.71 -16.87
N ILE A 83 -4.27 22.74 -15.99
CA ILE A 83 -3.17 21.93 -15.41
C ILE A 83 -2.47 21.18 -16.56
N PRO A 84 -1.13 21.20 -16.69
CA PRO A 84 -0.44 20.40 -17.69
C PRO A 84 -0.57 18.90 -17.38
N VAL A 85 -0.61 18.04 -18.40
CA VAL A 85 -0.47 16.59 -18.19
C VAL A 85 0.98 16.32 -17.76
N PRO A 86 1.24 15.58 -16.66
CA PRO A 86 2.59 15.12 -16.32
C PRO A 86 3.29 14.44 -17.49
N GLN A 87 4.52 14.84 -17.79
CA GLN A 87 5.31 14.29 -18.89
C GLN A 87 6.31 13.27 -18.37
N PRO A 88 6.69 12.25 -19.18
CA PRO A 88 7.83 11.39 -18.89
C PRO A 88 9.09 12.22 -18.62
N LEU A 89 9.85 11.84 -17.59
CA LEU A 89 11.19 12.37 -17.34
C LEU A 89 12.16 11.19 -17.17
N PRO A 90 13.40 11.28 -17.69
CA PRO A 90 14.44 10.29 -17.42
C PRO A 90 14.80 10.34 -15.93
N VAL A 91 15.16 9.19 -15.35
CA VAL A 91 15.60 9.09 -13.96
C VAL A 91 17.13 9.21 -13.89
N PRO A 92 17.70 10.28 -13.30
CA PRO A 92 19.16 10.42 -13.18
C PRO A 92 19.74 9.31 -12.29
N VAL A 93 20.75 8.60 -12.80
CA VAL A 93 21.46 7.58 -12.03
C VAL A 93 22.28 8.25 -10.92
N PHE A 94 22.05 7.82 -9.69
CA PHE A 94 22.80 8.20 -8.51
C PHE A 94 24.15 7.48 -8.54
N LEU A 95 25.23 8.25 -8.60
CA LEU A 95 26.60 7.73 -8.74
C LEU A 95 27.28 7.56 -7.37
N PRO A 96 28.25 6.63 -7.23
CA PRO A 96 29.03 6.48 -6.00
C PRO A 96 29.94 7.71 -5.76
N PRO A 97 30.37 7.98 -4.50
CA PRO A 97 30.14 7.17 -3.30
C PRO A 97 28.70 7.27 -2.78
N TYR A 98 28.11 6.12 -2.41
CA TYR A 98 26.74 6.05 -1.92
C TYR A 98 26.63 6.44 -0.45
N CYS A 99 25.86 7.50 -0.17
CA CYS A 99 25.56 7.97 1.18
C CYS A 99 24.11 7.62 1.58
N PHE A 100 23.80 6.31 1.60
CA PHE A 100 22.47 5.78 1.92
C PHE A 100 21.99 6.19 3.31
N GLN A 101 20.66 6.37 3.46
CA GLN A 101 20.03 6.84 4.70
C GLN A 101 18.78 6.04 5.00
N ILE A 102 18.54 5.71 6.27
CA ILE A 102 17.24 5.18 6.71
C ILE A 102 16.18 6.25 6.42
N PRO A 103 15.22 6.01 5.52
CA PRO A 103 14.34 7.04 5.00
C PRO A 103 13.22 7.32 6.01
N LYS A 104 12.73 8.56 6.01
CA LYS A 104 11.87 9.08 7.08
C LYS A 104 10.66 9.80 6.51
N LYS A 105 9.56 9.76 7.27
CA LYS A 105 8.35 10.54 6.98
C LYS A 105 8.69 12.03 7.18
N ARG A 106 8.06 12.88 6.36
CA ARG A 106 8.38 14.33 6.24
C ARG A 106 7.15 15.19 6.04
N ILE A 107 6.24 14.74 5.19
CA ILE A 107 4.98 15.43 4.92
C ILE A 107 4.07 15.35 6.15
N THR A 108 3.71 16.51 6.69
CA THR A 108 2.76 16.66 7.81
C THR A 108 1.66 17.67 7.50
N SER A 109 1.82 18.48 6.47
CA SER A 109 0.98 19.64 6.13
C SER A 109 0.90 19.86 4.60
N SER A 110 -0.01 20.73 4.14
CA SER A 110 -0.09 21.08 2.72
C SER A 110 1.15 21.82 2.17
N PRO A 111 1.78 22.76 2.92
CA PRO A 111 3.07 23.34 2.52
C PRO A 111 4.18 22.30 2.32
N ASP A 112 4.20 21.21 3.08
CA ASP A 112 5.15 20.10 2.87
C ASP A 112 4.92 19.41 1.51
N ILE A 113 3.66 19.30 1.08
CA ILE A 113 3.29 18.77 -0.24
C ILE A 113 3.71 19.75 -1.35
N GLU A 114 3.41 21.04 -1.21
CA GLU A 114 3.82 22.07 -2.18
C GLU A 114 5.35 22.11 -2.34
N LYS A 115 6.09 21.95 -1.23
CA LYS A 115 7.53 21.77 -1.23
C LYS A 115 7.95 20.50 -2.00
N PHE A 116 7.35 19.34 -1.70
CA PHE A 116 7.68 18.10 -2.42
C PHE A 116 7.44 18.21 -3.94
N HIS A 117 6.29 18.74 -4.37
CA HIS A 117 5.95 18.89 -5.80
C HIS A 117 6.81 19.93 -6.53
N SER A 118 7.40 20.89 -5.80
CA SER A 118 8.33 21.87 -6.37
C SER A 118 9.80 21.41 -6.35
N SER A 119 10.17 20.46 -5.49
CA SER A 119 11.51 19.83 -5.47
C SER A 119 11.85 19.08 -6.77
N GLU A 120 13.15 18.78 -6.98
CA GLU A 120 13.57 17.88 -8.07
C GLU A 120 13.03 16.46 -7.86
N ALA A 121 13.12 15.94 -6.62
CA ALA A 121 12.69 14.58 -6.29
C ALA A 121 11.20 14.31 -6.62
N GLY A 122 10.30 15.26 -6.30
CA GLY A 122 8.87 15.11 -6.62
C GLY A 122 8.58 15.20 -8.12
N LYS A 123 9.28 16.07 -8.85
CA LYS A 123 9.19 16.15 -10.32
C LYS A 123 9.66 14.85 -10.97
N LEU A 124 10.82 14.32 -10.56
CA LEU A 124 11.37 13.07 -11.06
C LEU A 124 10.48 11.86 -10.73
N PHE A 125 9.92 11.80 -9.53
CA PHE A 125 9.02 10.71 -9.14
C PHE A 125 7.74 10.69 -9.98
N LEU A 126 7.08 11.83 -10.17
CA LEU A 126 5.89 11.93 -11.03
C LEU A 126 6.23 11.74 -12.52
N GLY A 127 7.41 12.21 -12.96
CA GLY A 127 7.93 11.97 -14.31
C GLY A 127 8.25 10.50 -14.59
N PHE A 128 8.70 9.75 -13.59
CA PHE A 128 8.88 8.29 -13.67
C PHE A 128 7.54 7.55 -13.78
N VAL A 129 6.51 7.95 -13.02
CA VAL A 129 5.14 7.42 -13.21
C VAL A 129 4.63 7.67 -14.63
N ALA A 130 4.88 8.86 -15.19
CA ALA A 130 4.55 9.17 -16.57
C ALA A 130 5.39 8.37 -17.58
N ALA A 131 6.67 8.08 -17.30
CA ALA A 131 7.53 7.25 -18.14
C ALA A 131 7.11 5.77 -18.15
N LEU A 132 6.76 5.19 -17.00
CA LEU A 132 6.13 3.87 -16.91
C LEU A 132 4.78 3.84 -17.64
N SER A 133 3.99 4.92 -17.58
CA SER A 133 2.78 5.04 -18.38
C SER A 133 3.05 5.15 -19.89
N HIS A 134 4.21 5.66 -20.30
CA HIS A 134 4.56 5.81 -21.71
C HIS A 134 5.10 4.51 -22.30
N SER A 135 5.92 3.77 -21.57
CA SER A 135 6.56 2.51 -22.02
C SER A 135 5.56 1.42 -22.44
N ILE A 136 4.36 1.43 -21.85
CA ILE A 136 3.29 0.47 -22.15
C ILE A 136 2.26 0.99 -23.18
N LYS A 137 2.49 2.15 -23.82
CA LYS A 137 1.51 2.74 -24.75
C LYS A 137 1.18 1.79 -25.92
N GLY A 138 -0.09 1.41 -26.03
CA GLY A 138 -0.58 0.51 -27.08
C GLY A 138 -0.14 -0.95 -26.96
N GLN A 139 0.59 -1.33 -25.90
CA GLN A 139 1.09 -2.68 -25.65
C GLN A 139 0.14 -3.46 -24.74
N LYS A 140 -0.01 -4.77 -24.96
CA LYS A 140 -0.68 -5.69 -24.03
C LYS A 140 0.25 -6.11 -22.89
N ILE A 141 -0.32 -6.85 -21.93
CA ILE A 141 0.44 -7.61 -20.96
C ILE A 141 1.20 -8.77 -21.65
N SER A 142 0.58 -9.54 -22.55
CA SER A 142 1.25 -10.68 -23.20
C SER A 142 2.32 -10.33 -24.26
N ASP A 143 2.41 -9.06 -24.68
CA ASP A 143 3.36 -8.67 -25.73
C ASP A 143 4.83 -8.80 -25.26
N TYR A 144 5.72 -9.01 -26.22
CA TYR A 144 7.16 -9.13 -25.97
C TYR A 144 7.76 -7.79 -25.54
N CYS A 145 8.67 -7.83 -24.56
CA CYS A 145 9.44 -6.69 -24.09
C CYS A 145 10.85 -7.13 -23.67
N SER A 146 11.76 -6.17 -23.52
CA SER A 146 13.06 -6.45 -22.88
C SER A 146 12.86 -6.68 -21.39
N GLU A 147 13.47 -7.73 -20.86
CA GLU A 147 13.43 -8.08 -19.46
C GLU A 147 14.86 -8.27 -18.93
N SER A 148 15.35 -7.34 -18.09
CA SER A 148 16.59 -7.53 -17.35
C SER A 148 16.46 -8.60 -16.26
N LEU A 149 17.61 -9.03 -15.72
CA LEU A 149 17.65 -9.96 -14.59
C LEU A 149 16.96 -9.37 -13.35
N VAL A 150 17.04 -8.06 -13.13
CA VAL A 150 16.43 -7.38 -11.97
C VAL A 150 14.91 -7.48 -12.02
N VAL A 151 14.29 -7.27 -13.19
CA VAL A 151 12.84 -7.40 -13.35
C VAL A 151 12.39 -8.86 -13.13
N ARG A 152 13.09 -9.85 -13.70
CA ARG A 152 12.77 -11.27 -13.49
C ARG A 152 12.92 -11.69 -12.03
N THR A 153 13.97 -11.27 -11.34
CA THR A 153 14.16 -11.56 -9.92
C THR A 153 13.08 -10.88 -9.06
N LEU A 154 12.63 -9.67 -9.41
CA LEU A 154 11.53 -9.00 -8.71
C LEU A 154 10.19 -9.76 -8.86
N VAL A 155 9.91 -10.32 -10.04
CA VAL A 155 8.76 -11.22 -10.22
C VAL A 155 8.87 -12.44 -9.31
N GLN A 156 10.03 -13.11 -9.26
CA GLN A 156 10.27 -14.27 -8.38
C GLN A 156 10.17 -13.93 -6.88
N VAL A 157 10.52 -12.71 -6.48
CA VAL A 157 10.32 -12.21 -5.11
C VAL A 157 8.82 -12.08 -4.80
N LEU A 158 8.04 -11.50 -5.72
CA LEU A 158 6.58 -11.37 -5.58
C LEU A 158 5.87 -12.74 -5.63
N ASP A 159 6.35 -13.69 -6.43
CA ASP A 159 5.91 -15.10 -6.41
C ASP A 159 6.11 -15.74 -5.04
N SER A 160 7.31 -15.59 -4.46
CA SER A 160 7.66 -16.12 -3.14
C SER A 160 6.71 -15.55 -2.06
N MET A 161 6.45 -14.24 -2.12
CA MET A 161 5.52 -13.56 -1.21
C MET A 161 4.06 -13.96 -1.42
N SER A 162 3.69 -14.41 -2.62
CA SER A 162 2.37 -14.97 -2.93
C SER A 162 2.18 -16.36 -2.34
N ALA A 163 3.20 -17.22 -2.39
CA ALA A 163 3.17 -18.54 -1.76
C ALA A 163 2.97 -18.44 -0.23
N TRP A 164 3.57 -17.45 0.42
CA TRP A 164 3.36 -17.18 1.85
C TRP A 164 1.88 -16.94 2.23
N VAL A 165 1.03 -16.51 1.30
CA VAL A 165 -0.41 -16.32 1.55
C VAL A 165 -1.15 -17.65 1.63
N ASP A 166 -0.64 -18.69 0.98
CA ASP A 166 -1.19 -20.06 1.06
C ASP A 166 -0.65 -20.78 2.31
N GLU A 167 0.58 -20.47 2.71
CA GLU A 167 1.21 -20.98 3.95
C GLU A 167 0.67 -20.33 5.24
N ILE A 168 0.08 -19.13 5.14
CA ILE A 168 -0.50 -18.38 6.26
C ILE A 168 -2.01 -18.24 6.00
N PRO A 169 -2.81 -19.29 6.20
CA PRO A 169 -4.24 -19.25 5.94
C PRO A 169 -4.97 -18.27 6.88
N PRO A 170 -6.09 -17.68 6.44
CA PRO A 170 -6.86 -16.74 7.26
C PRO A 170 -7.44 -17.44 8.50
N LEU A 171 -7.33 -16.80 9.66
CA LEU A 171 -7.91 -17.32 10.90
C LEU A 171 -9.45 -17.37 10.79
N GLN A 172 -10.06 -18.42 11.34
CA GLN A 172 -11.52 -18.48 11.46
C GLN A 172 -11.98 -17.43 12.49
N GLN A 173 -12.80 -16.47 12.05
CA GLN A 173 -13.37 -15.43 12.91
C GLN A 173 -14.82 -15.13 12.53
N PRO A 174 -15.69 -14.75 13.49
CA PRO A 174 -17.05 -14.27 13.20
C PRO A 174 -17.08 -12.80 12.73
N ALA A 175 -15.96 -12.08 12.86
CA ALA A 175 -15.84 -10.67 12.49
C ALA A 175 -15.69 -10.47 10.97
N ARG A 176 -16.31 -9.40 10.44
CA ARG A 176 -16.24 -9.01 9.03
C ARG A 176 -15.13 -8.01 8.70
N TYR A 177 -14.34 -7.62 9.70
CA TYR A 177 -13.18 -6.74 9.56
C TYR A 177 -11.94 -7.55 9.16
N GLY A 178 -10.83 -6.87 8.88
CA GLY A 178 -9.58 -7.50 8.44
C GLY A 178 -9.11 -8.68 9.30
N ASN A 179 -8.56 -9.71 8.65
CA ASN A 179 -8.13 -10.95 9.29
C ASN A 179 -6.77 -10.79 9.99
N PRO A 180 -6.62 -11.12 11.29
CA PRO A 180 -5.36 -10.99 12.00
C PRO A 180 -4.18 -11.77 11.39
N ALA A 181 -4.41 -12.84 10.61
CA ALA A 181 -3.35 -13.59 9.91
C ALA A 181 -2.47 -12.70 8.98
N PHE A 182 -3.01 -11.57 8.52
CA PHE A 182 -2.21 -10.58 7.78
C PHE A 182 -1.02 -10.03 8.58
N ARG A 183 -1.11 -10.01 9.92
CA ARG A 183 -0.02 -9.60 10.81
C ARG A 183 1.13 -10.59 10.78
N ASP A 184 0.84 -11.88 10.64
CA ASP A 184 1.85 -12.93 10.54
C ASP A 184 2.54 -12.89 9.16
N TRP A 185 1.78 -12.63 8.09
CA TRP A 185 2.34 -12.38 6.76
C TRP A 185 3.21 -11.11 6.73
N GLN A 186 2.75 -10.02 7.35
CA GLN A 186 3.53 -8.78 7.50
C GLN A 186 4.78 -8.99 8.37
N ALA A 187 4.70 -9.74 9.47
CA ALA A 187 5.86 -10.07 10.30
C ALA A 187 6.92 -10.85 9.49
N ARG A 188 6.49 -11.84 8.70
CA ARG A 188 7.38 -12.57 7.78
C ARG A 188 7.99 -11.66 6.71
N LEU A 189 7.25 -10.69 6.18
CA LEU A 189 7.78 -9.68 5.28
C LEU A 189 8.87 -8.82 5.94
N GLN A 190 8.68 -8.37 7.20
CA GLN A 190 9.71 -7.59 7.90
C GLN A 190 10.96 -8.43 8.23
N GLU A 191 10.80 -9.73 8.54
CA GLU A 191 11.90 -10.65 8.81
C GLU A 191 12.68 -11.03 7.53
N GLN A 192 11.98 -11.53 6.51
CA GLN A 192 12.59 -12.21 5.36
C GLN A 192 12.72 -11.29 4.14
N GLY A 193 11.90 -10.24 4.04
CA GLY A 193 11.88 -9.28 2.95
C GLY A 193 13.23 -8.60 2.64
N PRO A 194 14.07 -8.23 3.63
CA PRO A 194 15.41 -7.71 3.35
C PRO A 194 16.27 -8.71 2.55
N SER A 195 16.19 -10.00 2.87
CA SER A 195 16.91 -11.07 2.15
C SER A 195 16.35 -11.33 0.74
N LEU A 196 15.09 -10.97 0.49
CA LEU A 196 14.49 -11.03 -0.85
C LEU A 196 14.94 -9.83 -1.70
N VAL A 197 14.90 -8.62 -1.15
CA VAL A 197 15.31 -7.39 -1.85
C VAL A 197 16.82 -7.38 -2.14
N LEU A 198 17.67 -7.93 -1.26
CA LEU A 198 19.12 -8.09 -1.51
C LEU A 198 19.41 -8.87 -2.81
N LYS A 199 18.54 -9.77 -3.26
CA LYS A 199 18.69 -10.52 -4.54
C LYS A 199 18.63 -9.63 -5.79
N LEU A 200 18.15 -8.40 -5.64
CA LEU A 200 18.06 -7.38 -6.71
C LEU A 200 19.31 -6.49 -6.77
N LEU A 201 20.18 -6.53 -5.76
CA LEU A 201 21.27 -5.58 -5.57
C LEU A 201 22.63 -6.22 -5.91
N PRO A 202 23.51 -5.53 -6.65
CA PRO A 202 24.94 -5.84 -6.70
C PRO A 202 25.59 -5.77 -5.30
N LYS A 203 26.70 -6.49 -5.11
CA LYS A 203 27.37 -6.62 -3.81
C LYS A 203 27.84 -5.28 -3.22
N ASP A 204 28.27 -4.37 -4.08
CA ASP A 204 28.66 -2.99 -3.74
C ASP A 204 27.47 -2.09 -3.36
N MET A 205 26.24 -2.51 -3.68
CA MET A 205 24.99 -1.83 -3.32
C MET A 205 24.23 -2.50 -2.16
N GLU A 206 24.68 -3.65 -1.64
CA GLU A 206 24.07 -4.32 -0.48
C GLU A 206 23.85 -3.39 0.74
N PRO A 207 24.75 -2.45 1.10
CA PRO A 207 24.51 -1.47 2.16
C PRO A 207 23.26 -0.60 1.95
N GLY A 208 22.83 -0.41 0.69
CA GLY A 208 21.62 0.32 0.33
C GLY A 208 20.33 -0.34 0.78
N ILE A 209 20.36 -1.59 1.26
CA ILE A 209 19.18 -2.27 1.81
C ILE A 209 18.52 -1.48 2.95
N MET A 210 19.30 -0.74 3.74
CA MET A 210 18.81 0.13 4.82
C MET A 210 17.91 1.28 4.33
N GLU A 211 18.03 1.64 3.05
CA GLU A 211 17.21 2.65 2.41
C GLU A 211 16.12 2.06 1.52
N ILE A 212 16.46 1.02 0.75
CA ILE A 212 15.58 0.43 -0.27
C ILE A 212 14.48 -0.43 0.37
N PHE A 213 14.80 -1.22 1.42
CA PHE A 213 13.82 -2.12 2.02
C PHE A 213 12.62 -1.38 2.66
N PRO A 214 12.76 -0.27 3.40
CA PRO A 214 11.62 0.46 3.96
C PRO A 214 10.54 0.87 2.94
N TYR A 215 10.92 1.24 1.70
CA TYR A 215 9.95 1.48 0.62
C TYR A 215 9.19 0.20 0.25
N PHE A 216 9.91 -0.93 0.11
CA PHE A 216 9.34 -2.24 -0.17
C PHE A 216 8.45 -2.74 0.99
N GLY A 217 8.86 -2.60 2.25
CA GLY A 217 8.08 -3.00 3.43
C GLY A 217 6.76 -2.24 3.55
N ASP A 218 6.78 -0.90 3.43
CA ASP A 218 5.56 -0.07 3.45
C ASP A 218 4.74 -0.18 2.12
N SER A 219 5.12 -1.03 1.15
CA SER A 219 4.40 -1.22 -0.13
C SER A 219 3.14 -2.08 -0.05
N PHE A 220 2.92 -2.79 1.06
CA PHE A 220 2.03 -3.96 1.12
C PHE A 220 0.94 -3.88 2.22
N GLY A 221 0.50 -2.66 2.57
CA GLY A 221 -0.53 -2.41 3.58
C GLY A 221 0.02 -2.21 5.00
N ASN A 222 -0.86 -2.09 6.00
CA ASN A 222 -0.48 -1.85 7.40
C ASN A 222 -0.96 -2.96 8.34
N ALA A 223 -0.03 -3.65 9.01
CA ALA A 223 -0.33 -4.77 9.91
C ALA A 223 -1.26 -4.39 11.10
N THR A 224 -1.13 -3.19 11.65
CA THR A 224 -1.92 -2.76 12.81
C THR A 224 -3.39 -2.57 12.43
N ARG A 225 -3.65 -1.78 11.37
CA ARG A 225 -4.98 -1.44 10.88
C ARG A 225 -5.62 -2.54 10.02
N ILE A 226 -4.81 -3.43 9.44
CA ILE A 226 -5.21 -4.46 8.47
C ILE A 226 -5.86 -3.79 7.24
N ASP A 227 -5.19 -2.76 6.71
CA ASP A 227 -5.65 -1.96 5.58
C ASP A 227 -4.60 -1.84 4.46
N TYR A 228 -5.06 -1.48 3.26
CA TYR A 228 -4.23 -1.22 2.08
C TYR A 228 -4.86 -0.09 1.24
N GLY A 229 -4.06 0.67 0.50
CA GLY A 229 -4.55 1.75 -0.37
C GLY A 229 -3.44 2.44 -1.16
N THR A 230 -3.79 3.51 -1.87
CA THR A 230 -2.93 4.17 -2.88
C THR A 230 -1.61 4.73 -2.33
N GLY A 231 -1.49 5.00 -1.02
CA GLY A 231 -0.21 5.37 -0.39
C GLY A 231 0.78 4.21 -0.31
N HIS A 232 0.30 2.98 -0.16
CA HIS A 232 1.13 1.76 -0.22
C HIS A 232 1.53 1.46 -1.68
N GLU A 233 0.62 1.65 -2.63
CA GLU A 233 0.93 1.58 -4.06
C GLU A 233 1.98 2.61 -4.50
N ALA A 234 1.91 3.84 -3.95
CA ALA A 234 2.90 4.88 -4.17
C ALA A 234 4.28 4.51 -3.59
N ASN A 235 4.34 3.85 -2.43
CA ASN A 235 5.60 3.32 -1.89
C ASN A 235 6.18 2.18 -2.75
N PHE A 236 5.36 1.34 -3.39
CA PHE A 236 5.86 0.36 -4.37
C PHE A 236 6.46 1.04 -5.60
N CYS A 237 5.82 2.10 -6.11
CA CYS A 237 6.37 2.90 -7.18
C CYS A 237 7.66 3.65 -6.75
N ALA A 238 7.77 4.06 -5.47
CA ALA A 238 8.98 4.68 -4.93
C ALA A 238 10.14 3.66 -4.80
N PHE A 239 9.85 2.41 -4.43
CA PHE A 239 10.81 1.31 -4.49
C PHE A 239 11.32 1.08 -5.92
N LEU A 240 10.43 1.02 -6.91
CA LEU A 240 10.80 0.91 -8.34
C LEU A 240 11.64 2.12 -8.80
N PHE A 241 11.28 3.33 -8.36
CA PHE A 241 12.05 4.55 -8.62
C PHE A 241 13.45 4.49 -8.00
N CYS A 242 13.61 3.96 -6.78
CA CYS A 242 14.91 3.76 -6.14
C CYS A 242 15.80 2.78 -6.91
N LEU A 243 15.24 1.71 -7.48
CA LEU A 243 15.98 0.80 -8.36
C LEU A 243 16.41 1.47 -9.69
N ALA A 244 15.55 2.33 -10.26
CA ALA A 244 15.90 3.14 -11.43
C ALA A 244 16.97 4.20 -11.12
N ARG A 245 16.89 4.86 -9.94
CA ARG A 245 17.92 5.78 -9.42
C ARG A 245 19.26 5.08 -9.21
N LEU A 246 19.30 3.77 -8.97
CA LEU A 246 20.54 2.99 -8.90
C LEU A 246 21.01 2.43 -10.26
N GLY A 247 20.29 2.71 -11.35
CA GLY A 247 20.60 2.18 -12.69
C GLY A 247 20.37 0.67 -12.85
N LEU A 248 19.72 0.03 -11.87
CA LEU A 248 19.40 -1.40 -11.84
C LEU A 248 18.19 -1.73 -12.72
N ILE A 249 17.29 -0.77 -12.89
CA ILE A 249 16.20 -0.77 -13.87
C ILE A 249 16.45 0.39 -14.84
N LYS A 250 16.36 0.14 -16.14
CA LYS A 250 16.58 1.15 -17.20
C LYS A 250 15.31 1.41 -18.00
N GLU A 251 15.30 2.43 -18.85
CA GLU A 251 14.13 2.77 -19.67
C GLU A 251 13.68 1.60 -20.57
N ASP A 252 14.63 0.80 -21.07
CA ASP A 252 14.37 -0.44 -21.82
C ASP A 252 13.57 -1.49 -21.01
N ASP A 253 13.72 -1.49 -19.66
CA ASP A 253 12.97 -2.37 -18.76
C ASP A 253 11.58 -1.83 -18.41
N TYR A 254 11.28 -0.54 -18.66
CA TYR A 254 10.06 0.09 -18.13
C TYR A 254 8.77 -0.57 -18.64
N GLN A 255 8.78 -1.18 -19.83
CA GLN A 255 7.64 -1.96 -20.33
C GLN A 255 7.44 -3.24 -19.51
N ALA A 256 8.53 -3.95 -19.15
CA ALA A 256 8.50 -5.15 -18.32
C ALA A 256 8.23 -4.85 -16.85
N VAL A 257 8.68 -3.70 -16.33
CA VAL A 257 8.31 -3.23 -14.98
C VAL A 257 6.79 -3.13 -14.85
N VAL A 258 6.10 -2.61 -15.88
CA VAL A 258 4.63 -2.57 -15.89
C VAL A 258 4.02 -3.94 -16.19
N SER A 259 4.40 -4.58 -17.29
CA SER A 259 3.75 -5.81 -17.82
C SER A 259 4.16 -7.13 -17.15
N ARG A 260 5.14 -7.11 -16.22
CA ARG A 260 5.58 -8.27 -15.44
C ARG A 260 5.52 -7.96 -13.94
N ALA A 261 6.37 -7.06 -13.45
CA ALA A 261 6.54 -6.82 -12.02
C ALA A 261 5.30 -6.15 -11.40
N PHE A 262 4.75 -5.11 -12.03
CA PHE A 262 3.56 -4.42 -11.52
C PHE A 262 2.29 -5.27 -11.69
N VAL A 263 2.15 -6.03 -12.79
CA VAL A 263 1.10 -7.07 -12.91
C VAL A 263 1.16 -8.03 -11.72
N ARG A 264 2.34 -8.59 -11.40
CA ARG A 264 2.48 -9.57 -10.31
C ARG A 264 2.28 -8.95 -8.92
N TYR A 265 2.63 -7.69 -8.74
CA TYR A 265 2.30 -6.90 -7.55
C TYR A 265 0.78 -6.78 -7.36
N LEU A 266 0.03 -6.44 -8.40
CA LEU A 266 -1.44 -6.34 -8.32
C LEU A 266 -2.10 -7.69 -8.04
N GLU A 267 -1.59 -8.78 -8.61
CA GLU A 267 -2.08 -10.13 -8.31
C GLU A 267 -1.85 -10.51 -6.85
N LEU A 268 -0.67 -10.20 -6.30
CA LEU A 268 -0.38 -10.36 -4.88
C LEU A 268 -1.30 -9.49 -4.00
N MET A 269 -1.52 -8.22 -4.36
CA MET A 269 -2.38 -7.31 -3.60
C MET A 269 -3.84 -7.78 -3.60
N ARG A 270 -4.37 -8.21 -4.75
CA ARG A 270 -5.71 -8.81 -4.83
C ARG A 270 -5.82 -10.09 -4.02
N LYS A 271 -4.76 -10.91 -3.95
CA LYS A 271 -4.70 -12.10 -3.08
C LYS A 271 -4.76 -11.70 -1.60
N LEU A 272 -3.94 -10.76 -1.14
CA LEU A 272 -3.98 -10.28 0.25
C LEU A 272 -5.34 -9.64 0.61
N GLN A 273 -5.86 -8.75 -0.24
CA GLN A 273 -7.15 -8.08 -0.07
C GLN A 273 -8.30 -9.09 0.10
N THR A 274 -8.33 -10.15 -0.71
CA THR A 274 -9.41 -11.14 -0.69
C THR A 274 -9.23 -12.26 0.35
N THR A 275 -8.01 -12.69 0.64
CA THR A 275 -7.73 -13.71 1.67
C THR A 275 -7.84 -13.13 3.08
N TYR A 276 -7.34 -11.93 3.32
CA TYR A 276 -7.30 -11.32 4.65
C TYR A 276 -8.30 -10.15 4.85
N TRP A 277 -9.19 -9.90 3.88
CA TRP A 277 -10.25 -8.89 3.98
C TRP A 277 -9.74 -7.49 4.35
N LEU A 278 -8.65 -7.07 3.72
CA LEU A 278 -7.98 -5.81 4.04
C LEU A 278 -8.90 -4.60 3.83
N GLU A 279 -8.93 -3.67 4.78
CA GLU A 279 -9.78 -2.49 4.68
C GLU A 279 -9.24 -1.47 3.64
N PRO A 280 -10.11 -0.73 2.93
CA PRO A 280 -9.72 0.35 2.02
C PRO A 280 -9.12 1.59 2.72
N ALA A 281 -7.79 1.63 2.85
CA ALA A 281 -7.04 2.67 3.55
C ALA A 281 -7.19 4.06 2.89
N GLY A 282 -7.82 5.00 3.59
CA GLY A 282 -8.02 6.37 3.10
C GLY A 282 -9.06 6.50 1.98
N SER A 283 -9.85 5.46 1.71
CA SER A 283 -10.84 5.48 0.63
C SER A 283 -11.90 6.59 0.78
N HIS A 284 -12.28 7.19 -0.35
CA HIS A 284 -13.39 8.14 -0.43
C HIS A 284 -14.77 7.44 -0.57
N GLY A 285 -14.82 6.12 -0.34
CA GLY A 285 -15.98 5.28 -0.67
C GLY A 285 -16.30 5.35 -2.16
N VAL A 286 -17.59 5.47 -2.50
CA VAL A 286 -18.07 5.60 -3.90
C VAL A 286 -17.49 6.82 -4.65
N TRP A 287 -16.90 7.80 -3.94
CA TRP A 287 -16.27 8.98 -4.54
C TRP A 287 -14.77 8.79 -4.86
N GLY A 288 -14.21 7.60 -4.60
CA GLY A 288 -12.88 7.22 -5.07
C GLY A 288 -12.91 6.66 -6.50
N LEU A 289 -11.75 6.61 -7.15
CA LEU A 289 -11.60 5.89 -8.43
C LEU A 289 -11.76 4.38 -8.23
N ASP A 290 -11.09 3.84 -7.23
CA ASP A 290 -11.18 2.48 -6.74
C ASP A 290 -10.92 2.48 -5.22
N ASP A 291 -11.21 1.38 -4.54
CA ASP A 291 -11.02 1.26 -3.10
C ASP A 291 -9.53 1.18 -2.70
N TYR A 292 -8.67 0.70 -3.59
CA TYR A 292 -7.29 0.31 -3.26
C TYR A 292 -6.22 0.88 -4.21
N HIS A 293 -6.51 1.01 -5.50
CA HIS A 293 -5.51 1.18 -6.56
C HIS A 293 -5.73 2.42 -7.44
N PHE A 294 -4.66 3.01 -7.97
CA PHE A 294 -4.72 4.12 -8.93
C PHE A 294 -3.81 3.90 -10.15
N LEU A 295 -2.54 3.52 -9.93
CA LEU A 295 -1.56 3.30 -10.99
C LEU A 295 -2.00 2.33 -12.11
N PRO A 296 -2.71 1.21 -11.88
CA PRO A 296 -3.15 0.35 -12.99
C PRO A 296 -4.19 1.00 -13.92
N PHE A 297 -4.93 2.02 -13.47
CA PHE A 297 -5.80 2.80 -14.35
C PHE A 297 -5.00 3.80 -15.20
N ILE A 298 -3.88 4.34 -14.69
CA ILE A 298 -2.92 5.11 -15.48
C ILE A 298 -2.32 4.20 -16.57
N PHE A 299 -1.64 3.13 -16.17
CA PHE A 299 -0.94 2.24 -17.09
C PHE A 299 -1.89 1.55 -18.07
N GLY A 300 -3.01 1.03 -17.58
CA GLY A 300 -4.01 0.36 -18.41
C GLY A 300 -4.74 1.27 -19.39
N SER A 301 -4.92 2.55 -19.07
CA SER A 301 -5.45 3.51 -20.05
C SER A 301 -4.42 3.83 -21.13
N ALA A 302 -3.12 3.80 -20.83
CA ALA A 302 -2.05 3.94 -21.82
C ALA A 302 -1.98 2.76 -22.80
N GLN A 303 -2.14 1.52 -22.31
CA GLN A 303 -2.24 0.32 -23.16
C GLN A 303 -3.34 0.42 -24.23
N LEU A 304 -4.41 1.16 -23.93
CA LEU A 304 -5.58 1.30 -24.78
C LEU A 304 -5.58 2.58 -25.64
N ILE A 305 -4.54 3.43 -25.54
CA ILE A 305 -4.41 4.61 -26.42
C ILE A 305 -4.32 4.17 -27.88
N ASP A 306 -5.04 4.87 -28.75
CA ASP A 306 -5.18 4.62 -30.18
C ASP A 306 -5.75 3.22 -30.56
N HIS A 307 -6.16 2.42 -29.57
CA HIS A 307 -6.70 1.08 -29.80
C HIS A 307 -7.94 1.11 -30.72
N LYS A 308 -7.93 0.28 -31.76
CA LYS A 308 -8.85 0.37 -32.91
C LYS A 308 -10.32 0.26 -32.51
N TYR A 309 -10.68 -0.77 -31.76
CA TYR A 309 -12.09 -1.10 -31.45
C TYR A 309 -12.53 -0.65 -30.05
N MET A 310 -11.90 -1.16 -28.98
CA MET A 310 -12.23 -0.80 -27.59
C MET A 310 -12.01 0.69 -27.31
N LYS A 311 -13.00 1.37 -26.73
CA LYS A 311 -13.01 2.78 -26.29
C LYS A 311 -13.35 2.85 -24.78
N PRO A 312 -13.26 3.99 -24.08
CA PRO A 312 -13.56 4.05 -22.64
C PRO A 312 -14.92 3.45 -22.25
N LYS A 313 -15.99 3.70 -23.03
CA LYS A 313 -17.31 3.07 -22.83
C LYS A 313 -17.36 1.54 -23.00
N SER A 314 -16.31 0.90 -23.51
CA SER A 314 -16.25 -0.56 -23.70
C SER A 314 -16.13 -1.34 -22.39
N ILE A 315 -15.83 -0.68 -21.26
CA ILE A 315 -15.79 -1.32 -19.94
C ILE A 315 -17.15 -1.85 -19.46
N HIS A 316 -18.24 -1.43 -20.13
CA HIS A 316 -19.61 -1.88 -19.84
C HIS A 316 -20.03 -3.15 -20.59
N ASN A 317 -19.23 -3.62 -21.56
CA ASN A 317 -19.51 -4.85 -22.28
C ASN A 317 -18.78 -6.03 -21.61
N GLU A 318 -19.55 -7.02 -21.16
CA GLU A 318 -19.00 -8.17 -20.41
C GLU A 318 -18.08 -9.03 -21.28
N ASP A 319 -18.41 -9.25 -22.57
CA ASP A 319 -17.60 -10.04 -23.49
C ASP A 319 -16.17 -9.47 -23.60
N ILE A 320 -16.04 -8.14 -23.65
CA ILE A 320 -14.77 -7.43 -23.68
C ILE A 320 -14.02 -7.58 -22.35
N LEU A 321 -14.70 -7.52 -21.20
CA LEU A 321 -14.05 -7.76 -19.92
C LEU A 321 -13.59 -9.22 -19.78
N GLU A 322 -14.41 -10.20 -20.14
CA GLU A 322 -14.06 -11.63 -20.04
C GLU A 322 -12.86 -11.97 -20.93
N ASN A 323 -12.87 -11.52 -22.19
CA ASN A 323 -11.83 -11.88 -23.17
C ASN A 323 -10.54 -11.04 -23.04
N PHE A 324 -10.60 -9.80 -22.55
CA PHE A 324 -9.43 -8.88 -22.58
C PHE A 324 -8.96 -8.36 -21.21
N SER A 325 -9.63 -8.69 -20.09
CA SER A 325 -9.18 -8.30 -18.74
C SER A 325 -7.77 -8.77 -18.36
N LYS A 326 -7.31 -9.88 -18.93
CA LYS A 326 -5.96 -10.45 -18.72
C LYS A 326 -4.86 -9.73 -19.51
N GLU A 327 -5.24 -8.97 -20.55
CA GLU A 327 -4.30 -8.30 -21.46
C GLU A 327 -4.14 -6.80 -21.18
N TYR A 328 -5.15 -6.19 -20.54
CA TYR A 328 -5.21 -4.74 -20.32
C TYR A 328 -5.57 -4.44 -18.85
N LEU A 329 -4.64 -3.81 -18.13
CA LEU A 329 -4.75 -3.51 -16.69
C LEU A 329 -6.04 -2.78 -16.30
N TYR A 330 -6.52 -1.85 -17.15
CA TYR A 330 -7.76 -1.11 -16.90
C TYR A 330 -8.98 -2.05 -16.90
N LEU A 331 -9.06 -2.93 -17.90
CA LEU A 331 -10.14 -3.91 -18.01
C LEU A 331 -10.04 -4.95 -16.89
N GLY A 332 -8.81 -5.34 -16.51
CA GLY A 332 -8.55 -6.18 -15.34
C GLY A 332 -8.99 -5.56 -14.01
N CYS A 333 -8.85 -4.24 -13.84
CA CYS A 333 -9.37 -3.53 -12.67
C CYS A 333 -10.90 -3.46 -12.68
N VAL A 334 -11.54 -3.06 -13.79
CA VAL A 334 -13.02 -3.02 -13.85
C VAL A 334 -13.63 -4.41 -13.65
N SER A 335 -13.03 -5.45 -14.25
CA SER A 335 -13.44 -6.85 -14.03
C SER A 335 -13.32 -7.26 -12.55
N PHE A 336 -12.24 -6.89 -11.87
CA PHE A 336 -12.08 -7.14 -10.44
C PHE A 336 -13.12 -6.39 -9.59
N VAL A 337 -13.34 -5.10 -9.86
CA VAL A 337 -14.33 -4.26 -9.19
C VAL A 337 -15.74 -4.85 -9.32
N LYS A 338 -16.17 -5.23 -10.53
CA LYS A 338 -17.47 -5.86 -10.80
C LYS A 338 -17.60 -7.30 -10.24
N LYS A 339 -16.48 -7.94 -9.88
CA LYS A 339 -16.47 -9.24 -9.19
C LYS A 339 -16.65 -9.10 -7.67
N VAL A 340 -16.10 -8.05 -7.05
CA VAL A 340 -16.13 -7.87 -5.59
C VAL A 340 -17.28 -6.98 -5.10
N LYS A 341 -17.73 -6.02 -5.92
CA LYS A 341 -18.92 -5.19 -5.66
C LYS A 341 -20.14 -5.76 -6.39
N LYS A 342 -21.32 -5.57 -5.82
CA LYS A 342 -22.62 -5.98 -6.40
C LYS A 342 -23.45 -4.74 -6.72
N GLY A 343 -24.24 -4.81 -7.79
CA GLY A 343 -25.03 -3.69 -8.33
C GLY A 343 -24.57 -3.31 -9.74
N HIS A 344 -25.02 -2.16 -10.23
CA HIS A 344 -24.50 -1.56 -11.45
C HIS A 344 -23.23 -0.74 -11.17
N LEU A 345 -22.34 -0.62 -12.15
CA LEU A 345 -21.04 0.05 -11.98
C LEU A 345 -21.19 1.50 -11.52
N ALA A 346 -22.17 2.23 -12.08
CA ALA A 346 -22.57 3.57 -11.68
C ALA A 346 -22.99 3.71 -10.20
N GLU A 347 -23.51 2.65 -9.57
CA GLU A 347 -24.02 2.71 -8.18
C GLU A 347 -22.89 2.60 -7.15
N HIS A 348 -21.88 1.77 -7.44
CA HIS A 348 -20.82 1.41 -6.49
C HIS A 348 -19.43 1.95 -6.84
N SER A 349 -19.27 2.46 -8.06
CA SER A 349 -18.03 3.02 -8.63
C SER A 349 -18.32 4.13 -9.67
N PRO A 350 -19.14 5.15 -9.35
CA PRO A 350 -19.57 6.19 -10.30
C PRO A 350 -18.39 6.89 -11.02
N MET A 351 -17.25 7.09 -10.35
CA MET A 351 -16.08 7.71 -10.99
C MET A 351 -15.51 6.87 -12.16
N ILE A 352 -15.58 5.53 -12.09
CA ILE A 352 -15.21 4.65 -13.21
C ILE A 352 -16.23 4.78 -14.36
N ASP A 353 -17.51 4.88 -14.01
CA ASP A 353 -18.63 5.00 -14.94
C ASP A 353 -18.59 6.33 -15.71
N ASP A 354 -18.48 7.46 -15.01
CA ASP A 354 -18.30 8.81 -15.58
C ASP A 354 -17.12 8.88 -16.56
N ILE A 355 -15.97 8.29 -16.17
CA ILE A 355 -14.76 8.27 -16.99
C ILE A 355 -14.94 7.41 -18.26
N SER A 356 -15.86 6.44 -18.27
CA SER A 356 -16.22 5.69 -19.48
C SER A 356 -16.86 6.59 -20.57
N GLY A 357 -17.45 7.72 -20.18
CA GLY A 357 -18.00 8.73 -21.09
C GLY A 357 -16.92 9.58 -21.81
N VAL A 358 -15.66 9.53 -21.39
CA VAL A 358 -14.55 10.26 -22.03
C VAL A 358 -14.31 9.70 -23.45
N PRO A 359 -14.21 10.53 -24.50
CA PRO A 359 -14.27 10.05 -25.88
C PRO A 359 -13.02 9.31 -26.39
N SER A 360 -11.89 9.35 -25.67
CA SER A 360 -10.69 8.59 -26.06
C SER A 360 -9.80 8.22 -24.87
N TRP A 361 -9.11 7.09 -24.98
CA TRP A 361 -8.16 6.61 -23.98
C TRP A 361 -6.98 7.55 -23.75
N SER A 362 -6.56 8.33 -24.77
CA SER A 362 -5.56 9.40 -24.59
C SER A 362 -6.04 10.49 -23.62
N LYS A 363 -7.32 10.89 -23.69
CA LYS A 363 -7.90 11.83 -22.73
C LYS A 363 -8.09 11.19 -21.35
N VAL A 364 -8.45 9.90 -21.28
CA VAL A 364 -8.51 9.16 -20.00
C VAL A 364 -7.13 9.14 -19.34
N ASN A 365 -6.07 8.69 -20.03
CA ASN A 365 -4.72 8.60 -19.49
C ASN A 365 -4.17 9.97 -19.05
N GLY A 366 -4.33 11.02 -19.88
CA GLY A 366 -3.95 12.38 -19.52
C GLY A 366 -4.75 12.94 -18.33
N GLY A 367 -6.00 12.52 -18.16
CA GLY A 367 -6.82 12.80 -16.97
C GLY A 367 -6.32 12.03 -15.74
N MET A 368 -6.04 10.73 -15.87
CA MET A 368 -5.53 9.86 -14.80
C MET A 368 -4.19 10.34 -14.26
N LEU A 369 -3.25 10.79 -15.10
CA LEU A 369 -1.98 11.36 -14.64
C LEU A 369 -2.18 12.65 -13.81
N LYS A 370 -3.13 13.52 -14.19
CA LYS A 370 -3.51 14.71 -13.41
C LYS A 370 -4.19 14.33 -12.09
N MET A 371 -5.14 13.41 -12.15
CA MET A 371 -5.89 12.94 -10.98
C MET A 371 -5.00 12.18 -10.00
N TYR A 372 -3.99 11.44 -10.45
CA TYR A 372 -3.00 10.84 -9.55
C TYR A 372 -2.22 11.89 -8.75
N LYS A 373 -1.85 12.99 -9.40
CA LYS A 373 -1.23 14.14 -8.71
C LYS A 373 -2.18 14.73 -7.65
N ALA A 374 -3.41 15.07 -8.03
CA ALA A 374 -4.38 15.76 -7.15
C ALA A 374 -5.00 14.87 -6.05
N GLU A 375 -5.26 13.59 -6.34
CA GLU A 375 -6.03 12.68 -5.50
C GLU A 375 -5.16 11.64 -4.77
N VAL A 376 -3.88 11.49 -5.12
CA VAL A 376 -2.91 10.70 -4.34
C VAL A 376 -1.79 11.60 -3.82
N LEU A 377 -1.01 12.23 -4.71
CA LEU A 377 0.22 12.91 -4.33
C LEU A 377 0.03 14.28 -3.65
N GLU A 378 -1.15 14.88 -3.74
CA GLU A 378 -1.50 16.16 -3.11
C GLU A 378 -2.35 15.99 -1.83
N LYS A 379 -2.66 14.76 -1.43
CA LYS A 379 -3.42 14.48 -0.20
C LYS A 379 -2.48 14.19 0.98
N VAL A 380 -2.42 15.12 1.95
CA VAL A 380 -1.67 14.93 3.22
C VAL A 380 -2.01 13.60 3.92
N PRO A 381 -3.29 13.16 4.04
CA PRO A 381 -3.61 11.89 4.69
C PRO A 381 -2.99 10.64 4.05
N ILE A 382 -2.62 10.71 2.76
CA ILE A 382 -1.95 9.64 2.02
C ILE A 382 -0.43 9.82 2.10
N MET A 383 0.06 11.00 1.70
CA MET A 383 1.49 11.26 1.55
C MET A 383 2.25 11.45 2.88
N GLN A 384 1.56 11.62 4.01
CA GLN A 384 2.16 11.55 5.35
C GLN A 384 2.86 10.20 5.65
N HIS A 385 2.58 9.16 4.86
CA HIS A 385 3.22 7.84 4.98
C HIS A 385 4.33 7.61 3.95
N PHE A 386 4.58 8.55 3.04
CA PHE A 386 5.64 8.48 2.04
C PHE A 386 7.02 8.73 2.68
N LEU A 387 8.05 8.06 2.16
CA LEU A 387 9.37 7.99 2.77
C LEU A 387 10.43 8.78 1.98
N PHE A 388 11.36 9.43 2.68
CA PHE A 388 12.41 10.26 2.08
C PHE A 388 13.80 9.91 2.61
N GLY A 389 14.75 9.63 1.70
CA GLY A 389 16.12 9.19 1.95
C GLY A 389 17.17 9.96 1.13
N SER A 390 18.20 9.27 0.63
CA SER A 390 19.25 9.82 -0.25
C SER A 390 18.93 9.69 -1.75
N LEU A 391 18.18 8.65 -2.13
CA LEU A 391 17.73 8.34 -3.49
C LEU A 391 16.49 9.16 -3.88
N LEU A 392 15.52 9.26 -2.97
CA LEU A 392 14.33 10.12 -3.09
C LEU A 392 14.37 11.12 -1.94
N ARG A 393 14.87 12.32 -2.22
CA ARG A 393 15.32 13.29 -1.20
C ARG A 393 14.22 14.22 -0.69
N TRP A 394 14.44 14.71 0.53
CA TRP A 394 13.70 15.84 1.10
C TRP A 394 14.57 17.10 1.04
N GLU A 395 14.50 17.80 -0.10
CA GLU A 395 15.24 19.05 -0.39
C GLU A 395 14.36 20.27 -0.18
#